data_AF-A0A6I9NBD9-F1
#
_entry.id   AF-A0A6I9NBD9-F1
#
_cell.length_a   1.000
_cell.length_b   1.000
_cell.length_c   1.000
_cell.angle_alpha   90.00
_cell.angle_beta   90.00
_cell.angle_gamma   90.00
#
_symmetry.space_group_name_H-M   'P 1'
#
loop_
_entity.id
_entity.type
_entity.pdbx_description
1 polymer ?
#
loop_
_entity_poly.entity_id
_entity_poly.type
_entity_poly.pdbx_seq_one_letter_code
_entity_poly.pdbx_strand_id
1 'polypeptide(L)'
;MCKKKCLKTLARYEADTRTDRHDRQTSCGPFCTPEDCVNVATKNLTDTKSFLGDILSWADTQTSVKKLLLHLKFKQATDHVLLDKSINKTFLEFQHNITEECGAVDKQHSWAVIEKQEEIIMYGPFYPKYNKGKHSEDFIIKQTQELLESEAASEGGKVYVFTKNSPCLARNTDACMLNLVQKAKEWWTVYRVKTHIGYVKCWGFKGNKENVFRDIHFSQVDCIDQTEDYESYVKAAEETDLNPACENVFSAVKRLLRSADLAFINTVQDQGCKSFKRMHSIFDGKPEEEKDIQELNRMIKAAQVLLPDKKESLEEHLRKGPTFAFEYAFSSQMSDAKQGQIRLTFQQCWTEMVQDKYAKFIREKLTEDFNQCTVQLFIKDVVSFTKEYLQIGRIQFPEEASQVPQ
;
A
#
# COMPACT_ATOMS: atom_id res chain seq x y z
N MET A 1 -3.39 -6.73 -41.62
CA MET A 1 -4.21 -5.77 -40.84
C MET A 1 -4.62 -6.46 -39.56
N CYS A 2 -4.10 -6.03 -38.40
CA CYS A 2 -4.42 -6.65 -37.11
C CYS A 2 -5.81 -6.18 -36.65
N LYS A 3 -6.74 -7.09 -36.36
CA LYS A 3 -8.09 -6.74 -35.91
C LYS A 3 -8.04 -6.43 -34.41
N LYS A 4 -8.42 -5.20 -34.04
CA LYS A 4 -8.57 -4.79 -32.63
C LYS A 4 -10.00 -5.05 -32.19
N LYS A 5 -10.19 -5.83 -31.12
CA LYS A 5 -11.49 -6.12 -30.53
C LYS A 5 -11.47 -5.65 -29.07
N CYS A 6 -12.21 -4.58 -28.78
CA CYS A 6 -12.44 -4.18 -27.40
C CYS A 6 -13.72 -4.82 -26.86
N LEU A 7 -13.58 -5.63 -25.81
CA LEU A 7 -14.70 -6.25 -25.12
C LEU A 7 -15.15 -5.33 -23.98
N LYS A 8 -16.08 -4.41 -24.28
CA LYS A 8 -16.79 -3.65 -23.25
C LYS A 8 -17.69 -4.60 -22.47
N THR A 9 -17.22 -4.99 -21.28
CA THR A 9 -17.97 -5.54 -20.14
C THR A 9 -19.06 -6.57 -20.52
N LEU A 10 -18.69 -7.85 -20.52
CA LEU A 10 -19.64 -8.98 -20.50
C LEU A 10 -20.31 -9.11 -19.11
N ALA A 11 -20.94 -8.04 -18.62
CA ALA A 11 -21.71 -8.01 -17.37
C ALA A 11 -23.23 -8.05 -17.59
N ARG A 12 -23.69 -8.62 -18.71
CA ARG A 12 -25.11 -8.86 -19.00
C ARG A 12 -25.35 -10.34 -19.29
N TYR A 13 -25.18 -11.21 -18.29
CA TYR A 13 -25.80 -12.54 -18.23
C TYR A 13 -25.78 -13.05 -16.78
N GLU A 14 -26.36 -12.28 -15.85
CA GLU A 14 -26.83 -12.80 -14.55
C GLU A 14 -28.15 -12.09 -14.20
N ALA A 15 -29.13 -12.24 -15.08
CA ALA A 15 -30.51 -11.86 -14.83
C ALA A 15 -31.42 -12.83 -15.60
N ASP A 16 -31.40 -14.11 -15.21
CA ASP A 16 -32.64 -14.87 -15.05
C ASP A 16 -32.35 -16.26 -14.46
N THR A 17 -33.11 -16.59 -13.42
CA THR A 17 -33.46 -17.91 -12.85
C THR A 17 -33.40 -17.91 -11.32
N ARG A 18 -34.48 -17.38 -10.73
CA ARG A 18 -35.06 -17.97 -9.52
C ARG A 18 -35.83 -19.22 -9.93
N THR A 19 -35.96 -20.17 -8.99
CA THR A 19 -36.53 -21.54 -9.08
C THR A 19 -35.65 -22.49 -9.89
N ASP A 20 -35.18 -23.63 -9.42
CA ASP A 20 -35.83 -24.57 -8.50
C ASP A 20 -34.78 -25.44 -7.79
N ARG A 21 -35.15 -25.92 -6.59
CA ARG A 21 -34.44 -27.01 -5.94
C ARG A 21 -34.71 -28.28 -6.74
N HIS A 22 -33.67 -29.01 -7.16
CA HIS A 22 -33.66 -30.47 -7.07
C HIS A 22 -32.27 -31.03 -7.35
N ASP A 23 -31.92 -32.02 -6.53
CA ASP A 23 -30.82 -32.96 -6.72
C ASP A 23 -30.68 -33.43 -8.16
N ARG A 24 -29.45 -33.37 -8.69
CA ARG A 24 -28.96 -34.38 -9.63
C ARG A 24 -27.43 -34.40 -9.65
N GLN A 25 -26.95 -35.39 -8.91
CA GLN A 25 -25.67 -36.03 -9.02
C GLN A 25 -25.43 -36.48 -10.47
N THR A 26 -24.46 -35.88 -11.15
CA THR A 26 -23.87 -36.43 -12.37
C THR A 26 -22.35 -36.30 -12.31
N SER A 27 -21.73 -37.37 -11.84
CA SER A 27 -20.50 -37.99 -12.37
C SER A 27 -19.65 -37.13 -13.31
N CYS A 28 -18.54 -36.60 -12.79
CA CYS A 28 -17.37 -36.25 -13.59
C CYS A 28 -16.24 -37.21 -13.22
N GLY A 29 -15.75 -37.93 -14.23
CA GLY A 29 -14.62 -38.86 -14.16
C GLY A 29 -13.27 -38.16 -13.94
N PRO A 30 -12.17 -38.94 -13.94
CA PRO A 30 -11.23 -38.98 -12.84
C PRO A 30 -10.18 -37.87 -12.87
N PHE A 31 -9.79 -37.47 -11.67
CA PHE A 31 -8.57 -36.72 -11.37
C PHE A 31 -7.37 -37.31 -12.13
N CYS A 32 -6.76 -36.50 -13.00
CA CYS A 32 -5.41 -36.77 -13.46
C CYS A 32 -4.48 -36.69 -12.25
N THR A 33 -3.97 -37.85 -11.83
CA THR A 33 -2.90 -37.95 -10.83
C THR A 33 -1.58 -37.42 -11.43
N PRO A 34 -0.67 -36.84 -10.62
CA PRO A 34 0.52 -36.14 -11.13
C PRO A 34 1.65 -37.03 -11.65
N GLU A 35 1.42 -38.30 -11.95
CA GLU A 35 2.51 -39.27 -12.17
C GLU A 35 2.81 -39.63 -13.63
N ASP A 36 2.03 -39.17 -14.61
CA ASP A 36 2.23 -39.54 -16.03
C ASP A 36 2.97 -38.49 -16.87
N CYS A 37 3.98 -37.82 -16.31
CA CYS A 37 4.92 -36.99 -17.07
C CYS A 37 6.35 -37.19 -16.58
N VAL A 38 6.83 -38.44 -16.60
CA VAL A 38 8.24 -38.78 -16.36
C VAL A 38 8.96 -38.88 -17.71
N ASN A 39 9.78 -37.86 -18.02
CA ASN A 39 11.14 -37.97 -18.58
C ASN A 39 11.57 -36.72 -19.37
N VAL A 40 11.67 -35.56 -18.71
CA VAL A 40 12.67 -34.54 -19.07
C VAL A 40 13.24 -33.89 -17.81
N ALA A 41 14.43 -34.37 -17.43
CA ALA A 41 15.47 -33.69 -16.65
C ALA A 41 15.15 -33.25 -15.20
N THR A 42 15.61 -34.09 -14.28
CA THR A 42 15.80 -33.93 -12.82
C THR A 42 16.43 -32.62 -12.33
N LYS A 43 17.02 -31.79 -13.19
CA LYS A 43 17.46 -30.42 -12.82
C LYS A 43 16.29 -29.46 -12.59
N ASN A 44 15.28 -29.50 -13.47
CA ASN A 44 14.12 -28.60 -13.40
C ASN A 44 13.23 -28.87 -12.17
N LEU A 45 13.23 -30.10 -11.66
CA LEU A 45 12.41 -30.49 -10.50
C LEU A 45 12.94 -29.89 -9.18
N THR A 46 14.26 -29.81 -9.04
CA THR A 46 14.93 -29.25 -7.86
C THR A 46 14.79 -27.72 -7.84
N ASP A 47 14.98 -27.07 -8.99
CA ASP A 47 14.80 -25.63 -9.15
C ASP A 47 13.33 -25.21 -9.01
N THR A 48 12.38 -26.05 -9.44
CA THR A 48 10.94 -25.77 -9.25
C THR A 48 10.51 -25.88 -7.79
N LYS A 49 11.06 -26.84 -7.03
CA LYS A 49 10.80 -26.97 -5.59
C LYS A 49 11.40 -25.82 -4.79
N SER A 50 12.61 -25.36 -5.13
CA SER A 50 13.21 -24.18 -4.48
C SER A 50 12.43 -22.91 -4.83
N PHE A 51 12.04 -22.73 -6.10
CA PHE A 51 11.23 -21.59 -6.57
C PHE A 51 9.89 -21.48 -5.83
N LEU A 52 9.16 -22.58 -5.70
CA LEU A 52 7.90 -22.60 -4.96
C LEU A 52 8.12 -22.34 -3.47
N GLY A 53 9.19 -22.89 -2.88
CA GLY A 53 9.58 -22.60 -1.50
C GLY A 53 9.86 -21.10 -1.28
N ASP A 54 10.62 -20.47 -2.17
CA ASP A 54 10.98 -19.06 -2.09
C ASP A 54 9.76 -18.15 -2.28
N ILE A 55 8.85 -18.48 -3.20
CA ILE A 55 7.59 -17.75 -3.41
C ILE A 55 6.65 -17.93 -2.21
N LEU A 56 6.52 -19.14 -1.67
CA LEU A 56 5.66 -19.42 -0.52
C LEU A 56 6.18 -18.76 0.76
N SER A 57 7.49 -18.50 0.86
CA SER A 57 8.07 -17.73 1.97
C SER A 57 7.50 -16.30 2.09
N TRP A 58 6.99 -15.74 0.98
CA TRP A 58 6.30 -14.44 0.97
C TRP A 58 4.88 -14.50 1.53
N ALA A 59 4.24 -15.66 1.46
CA ALA A 59 2.95 -15.89 2.12
C ALA A 59 3.13 -15.89 3.65
N ASP A 60 4.21 -16.51 4.16
CA ASP A 60 4.51 -16.52 5.59
C ASP A 60 4.80 -15.10 6.12
N THR A 61 4.12 -14.73 7.20
CA THR A 61 4.21 -13.37 7.74
C THR A 61 5.53 -13.12 8.44
N GLN A 62 5.98 -14.04 9.27
CA GLN A 62 7.19 -13.84 10.08
C GLN A 62 8.44 -13.77 9.19
N THR A 63 8.54 -14.68 8.22
CA THR A 63 9.66 -14.76 7.28
C THR A 63 9.73 -13.53 6.39
N SER A 64 8.62 -13.15 5.74
CA SER A 64 8.60 -11.98 4.86
C SER A 64 8.88 -10.68 5.61
N VAL A 65 8.27 -10.46 6.78
CA VAL A 65 8.52 -9.26 7.60
C VAL A 65 9.98 -9.20 8.06
N LYS A 66 10.56 -10.32 8.54
CA LYS A 66 11.96 -10.37 8.96
C LYS A 66 12.91 -10.04 7.81
N LYS A 67 12.69 -10.62 6.63
CA LYS A 67 13.48 -10.34 5.42
C LYS A 67 13.44 -8.85 5.06
N LEU A 68 12.26 -8.25 5.12
CA LEU A 68 12.06 -6.83 4.80
C LEU A 68 12.71 -5.89 5.81
N LEU A 69 12.53 -6.16 7.10
CA LEU A 69 13.12 -5.36 8.17
C LEU A 69 14.65 -5.38 8.11
N LEU A 70 15.26 -6.50 7.74
CA LEU A 70 16.70 -6.57 7.50
C LEU A 70 17.13 -5.68 6.32
N HIS A 71 16.39 -5.67 5.22
CA HIS A 71 16.70 -4.77 4.10
C HIS A 71 16.49 -3.30 4.44
N LEU A 72 15.41 -2.99 5.17
CA LEU A 72 15.20 -1.67 5.73
C LEU A 72 16.28 -1.30 6.74
N LYS A 73 16.97 -2.21 7.41
CA LYS A 73 18.11 -1.84 8.26
C LYS A 73 19.30 -1.34 7.43
N PHE A 74 19.66 -2.03 6.35
CA PHE A 74 20.93 -1.80 5.64
C PHE A 74 20.89 -0.81 4.46
N LYS A 75 19.74 -0.21 4.14
CA LYS A 75 19.58 0.74 3.01
C LYS A 75 20.19 0.21 1.71
N GLN A 76 19.95 -1.06 1.38
CA GLN A 76 20.24 -1.50 0.02
C GLN A 76 19.35 -0.67 -0.89
N ALA A 77 19.95 0.17 -1.74
CA ALA A 77 19.21 1.00 -2.68
C ALA A 77 18.26 0.09 -3.46
N THR A 78 16.97 0.23 -3.21
CA THR A 78 15.97 -0.48 -3.97
C THR A 78 15.38 0.51 -4.95
N ASP A 79 16.04 0.60 -6.11
CA ASP A 79 15.44 1.25 -7.27
C ASP A 79 14.13 0.53 -7.60
N HIS A 80 13.15 1.29 -8.10
CA HIS A 80 11.94 0.68 -8.64
C HIS A 80 12.34 -0.37 -9.67
N VAL A 81 11.77 -1.58 -9.57
CA VAL A 81 11.95 -2.57 -10.63
C VAL A 81 11.11 -2.10 -11.80
N LEU A 82 11.74 -1.43 -12.77
CA LEU A 82 11.10 -0.89 -13.94
C LEU A 82 10.85 -1.98 -14.98
N LEU A 83 9.80 -1.80 -15.79
CA LEU A 83 9.62 -2.59 -16.99
C LEU A 83 10.74 -2.30 -18.00
N ASP A 84 11.03 -3.28 -18.86
CA ASP A 84 11.88 -3.07 -20.03
C ASP A 84 11.30 -1.95 -20.90
N LYS A 85 12.16 -1.17 -21.56
CA LYS A 85 11.76 -0.01 -22.37
C LYS A 85 10.74 -0.36 -23.44
N SER A 86 10.89 -1.52 -24.10
CA SER A 86 9.97 -1.94 -25.16
C SER A 86 8.58 -2.27 -24.59
N ILE A 87 8.54 -3.02 -23.49
CA ILE A 87 7.29 -3.40 -22.82
C ILE A 87 6.62 -2.21 -22.16
N ASN A 88 7.39 -1.29 -21.56
CA ASN A 88 6.88 -0.05 -21.01
C ASN A 88 6.17 0.79 -22.09
N LYS A 89 6.79 0.93 -23.28
CA LYS A 89 6.19 1.63 -24.41
C LYS A 89 4.85 0.99 -24.80
N THR A 90 4.79 -0.34 -24.90
CA THR A 90 3.55 -1.06 -25.19
C THR A 90 2.46 -0.82 -24.14
N PHE A 91 2.80 -0.78 -22.85
CA PHE A 91 1.83 -0.44 -21.79
C PHE A 91 1.27 0.97 -21.96
N LEU A 92 2.10 1.96 -22.29
CA LEU A 92 1.65 3.34 -22.52
C LEU A 92 0.72 3.44 -23.74
N GLU A 93 1.02 2.72 -24.82
CA GLU A 93 0.17 2.64 -26.02
C GLU A 93 -1.21 2.03 -25.70
N PHE A 94 -1.25 0.92 -24.94
CA PHE A 94 -2.52 0.32 -24.52
C PHE A 94 -3.30 1.20 -23.55
N GLN A 95 -2.62 1.86 -22.63
CA GLN A 95 -3.26 2.78 -21.71
C GLN A 95 -3.93 3.95 -22.42
N HIS A 96 -3.29 4.51 -23.45
CA HIS A 96 -3.88 5.55 -24.29
C HIS A 96 -5.19 5.04 -24.92
N ASN A 97 -5.16 3.89 -25.58
CA ASN A 97 -6.35 3.29 -26.22
C ASN A 97 -7.49 3.06 -25.21
N ILE A 98 -7.18 2.53 -24.02
CA ILE A 98 -8.20 2.29 -22.99
C ILE A 98 -8.77 3.61 -22.46
N THR A 99 -7.93 4.62 -22.27
CA THR A 99 -8.35 5.93 -21.78
C THR A 99 -9.25 6.63 -22.80
N GLU A 100 -8.96 6.52 -24.10
CA GLU A 100 -9.82 7.02 -25.18
C GLU A 100 -11.18 6.31 -25.20
N GLU A 101 -11.21 4.99 -25.02
CA GLU A 101 -12.45 4.21 -25.13
C GLU A 101 -13.34 4.22 -23.88
N CYS A 102 -12.74 4.31 -22.70
CA CYS A 102 -13.39 4.13 -21.40
C CYS A 102 -13.35 5.38 -20.51
N GLY A 103 -12.63 6.43 -20.93
CA GLY A 103 -12.41 7.65 -20.15
C GLY A 103 -11.29 7.51 -19.11
N ALA A 104 -10.90 8.65 -18.52
CA ALA A 104 -9.90 8.69 -17.46
C ALA A 104 -10.42 7.99 -16.18
N VAL A 105 -9.57 7.16 -15.57
CA VAL A 105 -9.92 6.37 -14.39
C VAL A 105 -8.98 6.70 -13.22
N ASP A 106 -9.50 7.43 -12.24
CA ASP A 106 -8.76 7.81 -11.02
C ASP A 106 -8.82 6.78 -9.89
N LYS A 107 -9.76 5.83 -9.96
CA LYS A 107 -9.95 4.80 -8.93
C LYS A 107 -9.02 3.60 -9.16
N GLN A 108 -8.80 2.79 -8.12
CA GLN A 108 -8.11 1.52 -8.27
C GLN A 108 -8.82 0.64 -9.31
N HIS A 109 -8.08 0.21 -10.32
CA HIS A 109 -8.57 -0.64 -11.39
C HIS A 109 -7.43 -1.46 -12.00
N SER A 110 -7.82 -2.47 -12.78
CA SER A 110 -6.93 -3.27 -13.61
C SER A 110 -7.56 -3.50 -14.98
N TRP A 111 -6.73 -3.67 -16.00
CA TRP A 111 -7.16 -4.08 -17.34
C TRP A 111 -6.11 -5.03 -17.91
N ALA A 112 -6.46 -5.77 -18.96
CA ALA A 112 -5.49 -6.61 -19.64
C ALA A 112 -5.73 -6.68 -21.14
N VAL A 113 -4.66 -7.07 -21.84
CA VAL A 113 -4.60 -7.22 -23.29
C VAL A 113 -3.99 -8.57 -23.61
N ILE A 114 -4.62 -9.32 -24.51
CA ILE A 114 -4.03 -10.50 -25.14
C ILE A 114 -3.60 -10.09 -26.55
N GLU A 115 -2.30 -10.11 -26.81
CA GLU A 115 -1.70 -9.86 -28.12
C GLU A 115 -1.38 -11.20 -28.79
N LYS A 116 -1.99 -11.45 -29.94
CA LYS A 116 -1.72 -12.57 -30.85
C LYS A 116 -1.18 -12.03 -32.18
N GLN A 117 -0.73 -12.92 -33.06
CA GLN A 117 -0.17 -12.52 -34.37
C GLN A 117 -1.15 -11.70 -35.23
N GLU A 118 -2.45 -12.01 -35.17
CA GLU A 118 -3.47 -11.40 -36.03
C GLU A 118 -4.55 -10.61 -35.27
N GLU A 119 -4.58 -10.70 -33.95
CA GLU A 119 -5.63 -10.14 -33.11
C GLU A 119 -5.09 -9.55 -31.81
N ILE A 120 -5.67 -8.42 -31.40
CA ILE A 120 -5.47 -7.82 -30.08
C ILE A 120 -6.82 -7.76 -29.38
N ILE A 121 -6.93 -8.46 -28.25
CA ILE A 121 -8.13 -8.52 -27.42
C ILE A 121 -7.88 -7.70 -26.15
N MET A 122 -8.68 -6.65 -25.95
CA MET A 122 -8.56 -5.76 -24.80
C MET A 122 -9.82 -5.83 -23.94
N TYR A 123 -9.65 -5.92 -22.62
CA TYR A 123 -10.77 -6.03 -21.68
C TYR A 123 -10.47 -5.38 -20.32
N GLY A 124 -11.55 -4.97 -19.66
CA GLY A 124 -11.53 -4.06 -18.52
C GLY A 124 -12.02 -2.66 -18.90
N PRO A 125 -11.86 -1.65 -18.02
CA PRO A 125 -11.27 -1.74 -16.68
C PRO A 125 -12.17 -2.52 -15.70
N PHE A 126 -11.56 -3.31 -14.84
CA PHE A 126 -12.21 -3.95 -13.69
C PHE A 126 -11.88 -3.19 -12.41
N TYR A 127 -12.88 -3.11 -11.53
CA TYR A 127 -12.77 -2.44 -10.24
C TYR A 127 -12.90 -3.47 -9.11
N PRO A 128 -12.16 -3.29 -8.01
CA PRO A 128 -12.25 -4.18 -6.86
C PRO A 128 -13.67 -4.12 -6.24
N LYS A 129 -14.20 -5.28 -5.87
CA LYS A 129 -15.46 -5.43 -5.11
C LYS A 129 -15.12 -5.87 -3.69
N TYR A 130 -14.59 -4.95 -2.88
CA TYR A 130 -14.09 -5.24 -1.52
C TYR A 130 -15.13 -5.85 -0.60
N ASN A 131 -16.41 -5.45 -0.75
CA ASN A 131 -17.54 -6.05 -0.03
C ASN A 131 -17.74 -7.55 -0.29
N LYS A 132 -17.20 -8.06 -1.40
CA LYS A 132 -17.20 -9.48 -1.76
C LYS A 132 -15.81 -10.11 -1.66
N GLY A 133 -14.82 -9.40 -1.11
CA GLY A 133 -13.43 -9.85 -1.04
C GLY A 133 -12.74 -10.04 -2.40
N LYS A 134 -13.29 -9.50 -3.49
CA LYS A 134 -12.75 -9.68 -4.85
C LYS A 134 -11.91 -8.48 -5.25
N HIS A 135 -10.68 -8.73 -5.69
CA HIS A 135 -9.80 -7.71 -6.27
C HIS A 135 -9.97 -7.66 -7.78
N SER A 136 -9.54 -6.56 -8.39
CA SER A 136 -9.58 -6.35 -9.84
C SER A 136 -8.81 -7.45 -10.61
N GLU A 137 -7.73 -7.94 -10.03
CA GLU A 137 -6.84 -8.98 -10.54
C GLU A 137 -7.53 -10.36 -10.61
N ASP A 138 -8.48 -10.65 -9.73
CA ASP A 138 -9.25 -11.90 -9.79
C ASP A 138 -10.10 -11.98 -11.07
N PHE A 139 -10.65 -10.83 -11.51
CA PHE A 139 -11.41 -10.75 -12.76
C PHE A 139 -10.51 -10.87 -13.98
N ILE A 140 -9.31 -10.27 -13.93
CA ILE A 140 -8.30 -10.40 -14.99
C ILE A 140 -7.92 -11.87 -15.15
N ILE A 141 -7.48 -12.54 -14.08
CA ILE A 141 -7.05 -13.94 -14.12
C ILE A 141 -8.15 -14.82 -14.72
N LYS A 142 -9.39 -14.66 -14.23
CA LYS A 142 -10.54 -15.43 -14.73
C LYS A 142 -10.77 -15.19 -16.22
N GLN A 143 -10.83 -13.93 -16.64
CA GLN A 143 -11.12 -13.59 -18.03
C GLN A 143 -9.97 -14.02 -18.97
N THR A 144 -8.71 -13.87 -18.56
CA THR A 144 -7.57 -14.37 -19.33
C THR A 144 -7.66 -15.87 -19.53
N GLN A 145 -7.95 -16.62 -18.46
CA GLN A 145 -8.06 -18.08 -18.52
C GLN A 145 -9.15 -18.50 -19.51
N GLU A 146 -10.35 -17.93 -19.40
CA GLU A 146 -11.47 -18.24 -20.29
C GLU A 146 -11.15 -17.93 -21.76
N LEU A 147 -10.47 -16.81 -22.04
CA LEU A 147 -10.07 -16.44 -23.41
C LEU A 147 -8.97 -17.34 -23.97
N LEU A 148 -8.05 -17.83 -23.14
CA LEU A 148 -7.02 -18.78 -23.57
C LEU A 148 -7.56 -20.20 -23.76
N GLU A 149 -8.61 -20.59 -23.03
CA GLU A 149 -9.28 -21.88 -23.17
C GLU A 149 -10.26 -21.93 -24.35
N SER A 150 -10.97 -20.83 -24.63
CA SER A 150 -12.00 -20.78 -25.67
C SER A 150 -11.47 -20.58 -27.08
N GLU A 151 -10.26 -20.05 -27.22
CA GLU A 151 -9.60 -19.80 -28.50
C GLU A 151 -8.36 -20.69 -28.61
N ALA A 152 -8.12 -21.32 -29.77
CA ALA A 152 -6.87 -22.03 -30.01
C ALA A 152 -5.71 -21.05 -29.82
N ALA A 153 -5.01 -21.13 -28.69
CA ALA A 153 -3.95 -20.20 -28.36
C ALA A 153 -2.89 -20.24 -29.46
N SER A 154 -2.61 -19.09 -30.06
CA SER A 154 -1.55 -18.98 -31.06
C SER A 154 -0.21 -19.03 -30.33
N GLU A 155 0.66 -19.93 -30.76
CA GLU A 155 2.02 -20.04 -30.25
C GLU A 155 2.73 -18.68 -30.34
N GLY A 156 3.34 -18.24 -29.24
CA GLY A 156 4.02 -16.94 -29.15
C GLY A 156 3.14 -15.74 -28.76
N GLY A 157 1.90 -15.96 -28.31
CA GLY A 157 1.05 -14.91 -27.77
C GLY A 157 1.59 -14.25 -26.50
N LYS A 158 1.09 -13.05 -26.19
CA LYS A 158 1.45 -12.31 -24.97
C LYS A 158 0.22 -11.82 -24.23
N VAL A 159 0.30 -11.80 -22.91
CA VAL A 159 -0.69 -11.21 -22.01
C VAL A 159 -0.05 -10.02 -21.32
N TYR A 160 -0.67 -8.85 -21.44
CA TYR A 160 -0.29 -7.64 -20.73
C TYR A 160 -1.34 -7.37 -19.64
N VAL A 161 -0.94 -7.38 -18.38
CA VAL A 161 -1.79 -7.07 -17.23
C VAL A 161 -1.36 -5.74 -16.64
N PHE A 162 -2.28 -4.77 -16.64
CA PHE A 162 -2.08 -3.49 -15.97
C PHE A 162 -2.83 -3.44 -14.66
N THR A 163 -2.21 -2.83 -13.65
CA THR A 163 -2.83 -2.56 -12.35
C THR A 163 -2.46 -1.16 -11.86
N LYS A 164 -3.43 -0.39 -11.33
CA LYS A 164 -3.11 0.95 -10.78
C LYS A 164 -2.20 0.85 -9.55
N ASN A 165 -2.45 -0.13 -8.70
CA ASN A 165 -1.66 -0.47 -7.52
C ASN A 165 -1.01 -1.83 -7.77
N SER A 166 0.23 -2.04 -7.33
CA SER A 166 0.90 -3.34 -7.42
C SER A 166 -0.01 -4.44 -6.84
N PRO A 167 -0.16 -5.60 -7.49
CA PRO A 167 -0.97 -6.70 -6.96
C PRO A 167 -0.59 -7.03 -5.53
N CYS A 168 -1.59 -7.28 -4.68
CA CYS A 168 -1.31 -7.49 -3.26
C CYS A 168 -0.50 -8.76 -3.02
N LEU A 169 0.37 -8.72 -2.00
CA LEU A 169 1.19 -9.84 -1.53
C LEU A 169 0.66 -10.50 -0.25
N ALA A 170 -0.40 -9.95 0.33
CA ALA A 170 -1.12 -10.53 1.46
C ALA A 170 -2.63 -10.28 1.31
N ARG A 171 -3.43 -11.34 1.56
CA ARG A 171 -4.88 -11.29 1.76
C ARG A 171 -5.33 -12.56 2.50
N ASN A 172 -6.59 -12.62 2.93
CA ASN A 172 -7.15 -13.79 3.62
C ASN A 172 -7.32 -15.02 2.68
N THR A 173 -7.28 -14.79 1.37
CA THR A 173 -7.24 -15.77 0.28
C THR A 173 -5.87 -15.70 -0.44
N ASP A 174 -5.70 -16.36 -1.59
CA ASP A 174 -4.38 -16.46 -2.24
C ASP A 174 -3.90 -15.12 -2.82
N ALA A 175 -2.83 -14.50 -2.30
CA ALA A 175 -2.41 -13.15 -2.72
C ALA A 175 -2.36 -12.92 -4.25
N CYS A 176 -2.81 -11.75 -4.73
CA CYS A 176 -2.98 -11.48 -6.16
C CYS A 176 -1.68 -11.65 -6.95
N MET A 177 -0.57 -11.20 -6.37
CA MET A 177 0.74 -11.33 -7.00
C MET A 177 1.18 -12.81 -7.12
N LEU A 178 0.97 -13.61 -6.06
CA LEU A 178 1.29 -15.04 -6.07
C LEU A 178 0.44 -15.78 -7.12
N ASN A 179 -0.86 -15.49 -7.17
CA ASN A 179 -1.77 -16.05 -8.16
C ASN A 179 -1.38 -15.68 -9.59
N LEU A 180 -1.01 -14.43 -9.85
CA LEU A 180 -0.57 -14.00 -11.17
C LEU A 180 0.72 -14.70 -11.61
N VAL A 181 1.68 -14.90 -10.69
CA VAL A 181 2.92 -15.64 -10.99
C VAL A 181 2.62 -17.11 -11.30
N GLN A 182 1.78 -17.76 -10.49
CA GLN A 182 1.36 -19.14 -10.72
C GLN A 182 0.62 -19.27 -12.06
N LYS A 183 -0.30 -18.34 -12.36
CA LYS A 183 -1.04 -18.33 -13.63
C LYS A 183 -0.16 -18.04 -14.83
N ALA A 184 0.82 -17.15 -14.71
CA ALA A 184 1.79 -16.93 -15.78
C ALA A 184 2.57 -18.20 -16.14
N LYS A 185 2.95 -19.00 -15.13
CA LYS A 185 3.59 -20.30 -15.34
C LYS A 185 2.67 -21.29 -16.05
N GLU A 186 1.41 -21.37 -15.62
CA GLU A 186 0.39 -22.22 -16.26
C GLU A 186 0.16 -21.81 -17.71
N TRP A 187 -0.05 -20.51 -17.98
CA TRP A 187 -0.26 -19.98 -19.32
C TRP A 187 0.94 -20.22 -20.24
N TRP A 188 2.15 -20.10 -19.70
CA TRP A 188 3.36 -20.43 -20.44
C TRP A 188 3.46 -21.93 -20.75
N THR A 189 3.16 -22.78 -19.78
CA THR A 189 3.34 -24.23 -19.92
C THR A 189 2.32 -24.83 -20.89
N VAL A 190 1.07 -24.38 -20.81
CA VAL A 190 -0.05 -24.92 -21.61
C VAL A 190 -0.19 -24.23 -22.96
N TYR A 191 -0.09 -22.90 -23.00
CA TYR A 191 -0.41 -22.10 -24.19
C TYR A 191 0.81 -21.42 -24.83
N ARG A 192 2.01 -21.55 -24.25
CA ARG A 192 3.23 -20.84 -24.69
C ARG A 192 3.07 -19.32 -24.75
N VAL A 193 2.25 -18.78 -23.84
CA VAL A 193 1.96 -17.35 -23.73
C VAL A 193 2.84 -16.69 -22.68
N LYS A 194 3.51 -15.59 -23.06
CA LYS A 194 4.30 -14.77 -22.12
C LYS A 194 3.41 -13.78 -21.40
N THR A 195 3.73 -13.50 -20.13
CA THR A 195 2.95 -12.57 -19.30
C THR A 195 3.81 -11.38 -18.90
N HIS A 196 3.27 -10.17 -19.10
CA HIS A 196 3.86 -8.90 -18.68
C HIS A 196 2.91 -8.23 -17.70
N ILE A 197 3.40 -7.86 -16.52
CA ILE A 197 2.59 -7.23 -15.47
C ILE A 197 3.17 -5.84 -15.17
N GLY A 198 2.39 -4.81 -15.48
CA GLY A 198 2.72 -3.42 -15.23
C GLY A 198 1.90 -2.85 -14.09
N TYR A 199 2.53 -2.11 -13.18
CA TYR A 199 1.85 -1.37 -12.13
C TYR A 199 2.31 0.08 -12.02
N VAL A 200 1.45 0.96 -11.51
CA VAL A 200 1.78 2.40 -11.36
C VAL A 200 2.32 2.70 -9.96
N LYS A 201 1.60 2.33 -8.91
CA LYS A 201 1.97 2.61 -7.51
C LYS A 201 2.36 1.35 -6.76
N CYS A 202 3.40 1.41 -5.95
CA CYS A 202 3.71 0.35 -4.99
C CYS A 202 2.66 0.36 -3.88
N TRP A 203 1.92 -0.73 -3.73
CA TRP A 203 0.98 -0.92 -2.62
C TRP A 203 1.54 -1.86 -1.57
N GLY A 204 2.24 -2.94 -1.97
CA GLY A 204 2.90 -3.86 -1.04
C GLY A 204 1.92 -4.75 -0.23
N PHE A 205 2.14 -4.82 1.08
CA PHE A 205 1.31 -5.63 1.98
C PHE A 205 0.09 -4.84 2.49
N LYS A 206 -1.01 -5.56 2.77
CA LYS A 206 -2.21 -5.02 3.41
C LYS A 206 -2.63 -5.93 4.57
N GLY A 207 -3.26 -5.37 5.61
CA GLY A 207 -3.78 -6.12 6.75
C GLY A 207 -2.76 -6.23 7.89
N ASN A 208 -2.64 -7.38 8.55
CA ASN A 208 -1.79 -7.51 9.76
C ASN A 208 -0.30 -7.13 9.52
N LYS A 209 0.20 -7.33 8.29
CA LYS A 209 1.57 -6.96 7.88
C LYS A 209 1.77 -5.43 7.73
N GLU A 210 0.70 -4.65 7.60
CA GLU A 210 0.73 -3.19 7.53
C GLU A 210 0.91 -2.56 8.93
N ASN A 211 0.60 -3.33 9.99
CA ASN A 211 0.64 -2.86 11.37
C ASN A 211 2.01 -3.01 12.05
N VAL A 212 3.08 -3.32 11.30
CA VAL A 212 4.44 -3.52 11.85
C VAL A 212 4.93 -2.30 12.64
N PHE A 213 4.52 -1.10 12.24
CA PHE A 213 4.90 0.15 12.90
C PHE A 213 3.79 0.71 13.80
N ARG A 214 2.72 -0.05 14.08
CA ARG A 214 1.55 0.46 14.84
C ARG A 214 1.93 0.99 16.22
N ASP A 215 2.86 0.31 16.88
CA ASP A 215 3.23 0.58 18.27
C ASP A 215 4.34 1.67 18.38
N ILE A 216 4.69 2.32 17.26
CA ILE A 216 5.62 3.47 17.24
C ILE A 216 4.85 4.74 17.58
N HIS A 217 4.83 5.10 18.87
CA HIS A 217 4.26 6.34 19.40
C HIS A 217 5.32 7.45 19.53
N PHE A 218 4.90 8.67 19.87
CA PHE A 218 5.84 9.79 20.00
C PHE A 218 6.95 9.51 21.01
N SER A 219 6.63 8.96 22.18
CA SER A 219 7.62 8.59 23.20
C SER A 219 8.66 7.60 22.68
N GLN A 220 8.26 6.66 21.82
CA GLN A 220 9.18 5.73 21.16
C GLN A 220 10.09 6.48 20.19
N VAL A 221 9.53 7.36 19.36
CA VAL A 221 10.29 8.15 18.38
C VAL A 221 11.30 9.05 19.08
N ASP A 222 10.89 9.74 20.15
CA ASP A 222 11.73 10.65 20.94
C ASP A 222 12.86 9.89 21.65
N CYS A 223 12.56 8.77 22.30
CA CYS A 223 13.56 7.91 22.93
C CYS A 223 14.57 7.36 21.91
N ILE A 224 14.10 6.94 20.73
CA ILE A 224 14.98 6.52 19.62
C ILE A 224 15.85 7.69 19.16
N ASP A 225 15.31 8.90 19.05
CA ASP A 225 16.06 10.06 18.57
C ASP A 225 17.19 10.47 19.53
N GLN A 226 16.94 10.38 20.84
CA GLN A 226 17.89 10.77 21.89
C GLN A 226 19.00 9.75 22.14
N THR A 227 18.85 8.50 21.69
CA THR A 227 19.78 7.39 21.98
C THR A 227 20.72 7.10 20.81
N GLU A 228 21.99 6.76 21.07
CA GLU A 228 22.96 6.54 19.99
C GLU A 228 22.80 5.17 19.31
N ASP A 229 22.59 4.13 20.12
CA ASP A 229 22.51 2.73 19.71
C ASP A 229 21.33 1.99 20.37
N TYR A 230 21.10 0.75 19.92
CA TYR A 230 19.97 -0.06 20.37
C TYR A 230 20.06 -0.46 21.84
N GLU A 231 21.26 -0.69 22.38
CA GLU A 231 21.43 -1.08 23.78
C GLU A 231 21.05 0.08 24.72
N SER A 232 21.49 1.30 24.35
CA SER A 232 21.14 2.54 25.04
C SER A 232 19.63 2.82 24.97
N TYR A 233 19.02 2.56 23.81
CA TYR A 233 17.57 2.65 23.64
C TYR A 233 16.79 1.69 24.53
N VAL A 234 17.19 0.42 24.62
CA VAL A 234 16.52 -0.56 25.49
C VAL A 234 16.57 -0.10 26.95
N LYS A 235 17.73 0.36 27.43
CA LYS A 235 17.89 0.88 28.80
C LYS A 235 16.99 2.09 29.04
N ALA A 236 16.99 3.07 28.13
CA ALA A 236 16.15 4.27 28.25
C ALA A 236 14.64 3.94 28.16
N ALA A 237 14.26 2.95 27.35
CA ALA A 237 12.88 2.47 27.26
C ALA A 237 12.42 1.82 28.57
N GLU A 238 13.28 1.00 29.21
CA GLU A 238 13.00 0.39 30.52
C GLU A 238 12.82 1.45 31.62
N GLU A 239 13.66 2.49 31.63
CA GLU A 239 13.55 3.61 32.59
C GLU A 239 12.25 4.42 32.43
N THR A 240 11.65 4.38 31.24
CA THR A 240 10.44 5.15 30.88
C THR A 240 9.18 4.28 30.74
N ASP A 241 9.24 3.01 31.17
CA ASP A 241 8.15 2.02 31.08
C ASP A 241 7.61 1.85 29.64
N LEU A 242 8.51 1.97 28.66
CA LEU A 242 8.23 1.74 27.25
C LEU A 242 8.60 0.30 26.88
N ASN A 243 7.72 -0.39 26.15
CA ASN A 243 8.07 -1.66 25.54
C ASN A 243 9.03 -1.41 24.35
N PRO A 244 10.30 -1.86 24.37
CA PRO A 244 11.25 -1.56 23.31
C PRO A 244 10.85 -2.23 22.00
N ALA A 245 10.89 -1.46 20.91
CA ALA A 245 10.79 -2.00 19.56
C ALA A 245 11.99 -2.90 19.26
N CYS A 246 11.85 -3.85 18.32
CA CYS A 246 12.99 -4.69 17.95
C CYS A 246 14.09 -3.89 17.23
N GLU A 247 15.32 -4.39 17.28
CA GLU A 247 16.53 -3.72 16.73
C GLU A 247 16.36 -3.25 15.28
N ASN A 248 15.68 -4.02 14.44
CA ASN A 248 15.48 -3.64 13.04
C ASN A 248 14.52 -2.44 12.91
N VAL A 249 13.47 -2.39 13.73
CA VAL A 249 12.53 -1.26 13.76
C VAL A 249 13.22 -0.03 14.33
N PHE A 250 13.97 -0.18 15.43
CA PHE A 250 14.85 0.88 15.97
C PHE A 250 15.74 1.47 14.86
N SER A 251 16.46 0.61 14.14
CA SER A 251 17.38 1.02 13.08
C SER A 251 16.66 1.75 11.94
N ALA A 252 15.47 1.27 11.54
CA ALA A 252 14.67 1.88 10.48
C ALA A 252 14.17 3.27 10.89
N VAL A 253 13.64 3.41 12.11
CA VAL A 253 13.18 4.69 12.68
C VAL A 253 14.36 5.66 12.81
N LYS A 254 15.45 5.24 13.46
CA LYS A 254 16.65 6.07 13.67
C LYS A 254 17.22 6.60 12.38
N ARG A 255 17.23 5.76 11.34
CA ARG A 255 17.68 6.19 10.01
C ARG A 255 16.72 7.17 9.36
N LEU A 256 15.41 6.92 9.46
CA LEU A 256 14.42 7.87 8.96
C LEU A 256 14.66 9.23 9.61
N LEU A 257 14.78 9.27 10.95
CA LEU A 257 15.07 10.47 11.76
C LEU A 257 16.32 11.24 11.33
N ARG A 258 17.36 10.54 10.87
CA ARG A 258 18.60 11.16 10.38
C ARG A 258 18.53 11.64 8.91
N SER A 259 17.41 11.43 8.22
CA SER A 259 17.24 11.85 6.82
C SER A 259 17.08 13.36 6.72
N ALA A 260 17.83 14.01 5.80
CA ALA A 260 17.74 15.45 5.57
C ALA A 260 16.36 15.92 5.06
N ASP A 261 15.52 15.01 4.56
CA ASP A 261 14.21 15.31 3.98
C ASP A 261 13.04 15.20 4.97
N LEU A 262 13.32 15.10 6.27
CA LEU A 262 12.33 15.00 7.34
C LEU A 262 11.61 16.33 7.66
N ALA A 263 11.20 17.04 6.62
CA ALA A 263 10.28 18.13 6.82
C ALA A 263 8.92 17.56 7.25
N PHE A 264 8.46 17.93 8.45
CA PHE A 264 7.14 17.55 8.92
C PHE A 264 6.10 18.26 8.04
N ILE A 265 5.35 17.46 7.28
CA ILE A 265 4.22 17.97 6.48
C ILE A 265 2.95 17.65 7.25
N ASN A 266 2.24 18.68 7.64
CA ASN A 266 0.95 18.54 8.26
C ASN A 266 -0.11 18.22 7.19
N THR A 267 -0.30 16.95 6.84
CA THR A 267 -1.43 16.48 6.04
C THR A 267 -2.70 16.45 6.89
N VAL A 268 -3.20 17.61 7.31
CA VAL A 268 -4.43 17.67 8.12
C VAL A 268 -5.43 18.66 7.54
N GLN A 269 -6.20 18.13 6.60
CA GLN A 269 -7.62 18.47 6.44
C GLN A 269 -8.52 17.55 7.29
N ASP A 270 -8.01 16.97 8.38
CA ASP A 270 -8.82 16.12 9.25
C ASP A 270 -9.57 17.00 10.25
N GLN A 271 -10.83 17.30 9.93
CA GLN A 271 -11.75 18.07 10.77
C GLN A 271 -11.98 17.34 12.10
N GLY A 272 -11.35 17.86 13.15
CA GLY A 272 -11.64 17.49 14.54
C GLY A 272 -10.52 16.69 15.18
N CYS A 273 -9.44 17.38 15.54
CA CYS A 273 -8.40 16.81 16.39
C CYS A 273 -9.02 16.29 17.71
N LYS A 274 -8.96 14.96 17.90
CA LYS A 274 -9.54 14.26 19.05
C LYS A 274 -9.01 14.80 20.39
N SER A 275 -7.78 15.32 20.41
CA SER A 275 -7.15 15.88 21.61
C SER A 275 -7.91 17.09 22.15
N PHE A 276 -8.40 17.99 21.29
CA PHE A 276 -9.20 19.14 21.74
C PHE A 276 -10.61 18.76 22.21
N LYS A 277 -11.14 17.59 21.81
CA LYS A 277 -12.42 17.10 22.34
C LYS A 277 -12.36 16.82 23.84
N ARG A 278 -11.18 16.46 24.38
CA ARG A 278 -10.96 16.24 25.82
C ARG A 278 -11.03 17.53 26.64
N MET A 279 -10.90 18.69 26.00
CA MET A 279 -11.08 19.96 26.70
C MET A 279 -12.53 20.20 27.07
N HIS A 280 -13.47 19.77 26.24
CA HIS A 280 -14.90 19.92 26.53
C HIS A 280 -15.30 19.16 27.81
N SER A 281 -14.73 17.98 28.04
CA SER A 281 -15.00 17.20 29.26
C SER A 281 -14.50 17.83 30.57
N ILE A 282 -13.62 18.83 30.52
CA ILE A 282 -13.16 19.56 31.72
C ILE A 282 -14.21 20.59 32.17
N PHE A 283 -15.10 21.01 31.26
CA PHE A 283 -16.13 22.02 31.48
C PHE A 283 -17.56 21.46 31.35
N ASP A 284 -17.71 20.13 31.26
CA ASP A 284 -19.02 19.47 31.24
C ASP A 284 -19.51 19.30 32.69
N GLY A 285 -20.21 20.29 33.23
CA GLY A 285 -20.80 20.15 34.56
C GLY A 285 -21.76 21.23 35.04
N LYS A 286 -21.66 22.49 34.59
CA LYS A 286 -22.49 23.60 35.11
C LYS A 286 -22.89 24.64 34.05
N PRO A 287 -24.07 25.27 34.16
CA PRO A 287 -24.53 26.31 33.22
C PRO A 287 -23.65 27.58 33.19
N GLU A 288 -22.85 27.83 34.22
CA GLU A 288 -21.85 28.92 34.25
C GLU A 288 -20.66 28.67 33.31
N GLU A 289 -20.49 27.45 32.80
CA GLU A 289 -19.36 26.99 31.98
C GLU A 289 -19.66 27.09 30.47
N GLU A 290 -20.89 27.43 30.07
CA GLU A 290 -21.26 27.56 28.64
C GLU A 290 -20.49 28.69 27.94
N LYS A 291 -20.24 29.80 28.64
CA LYS A 291 -19.38 30.90 28.15
C LYS A 291 -17.91 30.47 28.03
N ASP A 292 -17.44 29.64 28.95
CA ASP A 292 -16.06 29.14 28.95
C ASP A 292 -15.85 28.18 27.78
N ILE A 293 -16.83 27.32 27.50
CA ILE A 293 -16.86 26.43 26.32
C ILE A 293 -16.90 27.25 25.01
N GLN A 294 -17.67 28.34 24.96
CA GLN A 294 -17.70 29.21 23.78
C GLN A 294 -16.34 29.88 23.51
N GLU A 295 -15.68 30.37 24.55
CA GLU A 295 -14.37 31.00 24.44
C GLU A 295 -13.29 29.99 24.05
N LEU A 296 -13.32 28.79 24.63
CA LEU A 296 -12.48 27.67 24.24
C LEU A 296 -12.66 27.31 22.75
N ASN A 297 -13.90 27.26 22.27
CA ASN A 297 -14.19 27.00 20.86
C ASN A 297 -13.64 28.10 19.94
N ARG A 298 -13.66 29.37 20.37
CA ARG A 298 -13.04 30.48 19.62
C ARG A 298 -11.52 30.32 19.57
N MET A 299 -10.90 29.99 20.70
CA MET A 299 -9.47 29.74 20.78
C MET A 299 -9.04 28.59 19.87
N ILE A 300 -9.76 27.46 19.89
CA ILE A 300 -9.49 26.31 19.01
C ILE A 300 -9.63 26.70 17.54
N LYS A 301 -10.68 27.45 17.17
CA LYS A 301 -10.87 27.93 15.79
C LYS A 301 -9.74 28.86 15.34
N ALA A 302 -9.32 29.79 16.19
CA ALA A 302 -8.22 30.70 15.89
C ALA A 302 -6.88 29.95 15.75
N ALA A 303 -6.64 28.92 16.57
CA ALA A 303 -5.45 28.08 16.50
C ALA A 303 -5.35 27.26 15.19
N GLN A 304 -6.45 27.04 14.47
CA GLN A 304 -6.42 26.31 13.20
C GLN A 304 -5.54 26.99 12.15
N VAL A 305 -5.37 28.31 12.21
CA VAL A 305 -4.52 29.09 11.29
C VAL A 305 -3.02 28.78 11.50
N LEU A 306 -2.65 28.25 12.67
CA LEU A 306 -1.26 27.91 13.00
C LEU A 306 -0.80 26.59 12.37
N LEU A 307 -1.74 25.79 11.85
CA LEU A 307 -1.47 24.58 11.10
C LEU A 307 -1.01 25.00 9.69
N PRO A 308 0.29 24.91 9.37
CA PRO A 308 0.85 25.47 8.16
C PRO A 308 0.57 24.58 6.94
N ASP A 309 0.53 25.22 5.77
CA ASP A 309 0.67 24.60 4.45
C ASP A 309 2.15 24.39 4.05
N LYS A 310 3.09 24.82 4.92
CA LYS A 310 4.54 24.82 4.67
C LYS A 310 5.26 23.76 5.51
N LYS A 311 6.40 23.32 4.99
CA LYS A 311 7.38 22.45 5.65
C LYS A 311 8.05 23.20 6.82
N GLU A 312 7.86 22.71 8.04
CA GLU A 312 8.45 23.27 9.27
C GLU A 312 9.01 22.13 10.15
N SER A 313 9.86 22.46 11.13
CA SER A 313 10.42 21.47 12.06
C SER A 313 9.43 21.10 13.19
N LEU A 314 9.63 19.95 13.83
CA LEU A 314 8.82 19.52 14.97
C LEU A 314 8.88 20.55 16.12
N GLU A 315 10.07 21.06 16.41
CA GLU A 315 10.32 22.02 17.49
C GLU A 315 9.59 23.35 17.23
N GLU A 316 9.59 23.80 15.98
CA GLU A 316 8.84 24.99 15.56
C GLU A 316 7.34 24.82 15.81
N HIS A 317 6.80 23.65 15.46
CA HIS A 317 5.39 23.31 15.70
C HIS A 317 5.04 23.20 17.19
N LEU A 318 5.91 22.59 18.00
CA LEU A 318 5.71 22.48 19.44
C LEU A 318 5.73 23.87 20.10
N ARG A 319 6.55 24.81 19.61
CA ARG A 319 6.64 26.17 20.15
C ARG A 319 5.41 27.03 19.83
N LYS A 320 4.78 26.84 18.67
CA LYS A 320 3.62 27.65 18.23
C LYS A 320 2.44 27.61 19.21
N GLY A 321 2.13 26.45 19.78
CA GLY A 321 0.99 26.29 20.68
C GLY A 321 1.11 27.14 21.96
N PRO A 322 2.19 27.00 22.73
CA PRO A 322 2.47 27.86 23.88
C PRO A 322 2.51 29.33 23.56
N THR A 323 3.17 29.75 22.47
CA THR A 323 3.22 31.15 22.04
C THR A 323 1.82 31.68 21.75
N PHE A 324 1.02 30.96 20.98
CA PHE A 324 -0.37 31.34 20.70
C PHE A 324 -1.23 31.40 21.96
N ALA A 325 -1.13 30.41 22.84
CA ALA A 325 -1.93 30.38 24.07
C ALA A 325 -1.62 31.58 24.98
N PHE A 326 -0.36 31.99 25.02
CA PHE A 326 0.09 33.16 25.77
C PHE A 326 -0.43 34.47 25.15
N GLU A 327 -0.35 34.60 23.82
CA GLU A 327 -0.79 35.80 23.08
C GLU A 327 -2.32 35.90 22.91
N TYR A 328 -3.06 34.80 23.10
CA TYR A 328 -4.50 34.78 22.95
C TYR A 328 -5.18 35.72 23.96
N ALA A 329 -5.98 36.65 23.43
CA ALA A 329 -6.73 37.63 24.20
C ALA A 329 -8.10 37.05 24.60
N PHE A 330 -8.24 36.72 25.87
CA PHE A 330 -9.52 36.25 26.44
C PHE A 330 -10.52 37.38 26.60
N SER A 331 -11.81 37.04 26.58
CA SER A 331 -12.86 37.99 26.91
C SER A 331 -12.70 38.56 28.33
N SER A 332 -13.03 39.84 28.53
CA SER A 332 -12.92 40.53 29.81
C SER A 332 -13.81 39.96 30.94
N GLN A 333 -14.68 39.01 30.62
CA GLN A 333 -15.57 38.33 31.57
C GLN A 333 -14.91 37.09 32.22
N MET A 334 -13.74 36.67 31.74
CA MET A 334 -12.99 35.53 32.27
C MET A 334 -12.09 35.94 33.43
N SER A 335 -12.15 35.21 34.55
CA SER A 335 -11.19 35.38 35.65
C SER A 335 -9.80 34.85 35.27
N ASP A 336 -8.75 35.45 35.84
CA ASP A 336 -7.36 35.06 35.57
C ASP A 336 -7.08 33.58 35.84
N ALA A 337 -7.71 33.02 36.88
CA ALA A 337 -7.60 31.60 37.22
C ALA A 337 -8.15 30.70 36.10
N LYS A 338 -9.29 31.07 35.50
CA LYS A 338 -9.89 30.32 34.38
C LYS A 338 -9.07 30.47 33.11
N GLN A 339 -8.55 31.67 32.83
CA GLN A 339 -7.65 31.89 31.69
C GLN A 339 -6.39 31.01 31.81
N GLY A 340 -5.78 30.96 33.01
CA GLY A 340 -4.63 30.09 33.29
C GLY A 340 -4.93 28.61 33.05
N GLN A 341 -6.08 28.12 33.53
CA GLN A 341 -6.50 26.74 33.31
C GLN A 341 -6.70 26.42 31.83
N ILE A 342 -7.41 27.29 31.09
CA ILE A 342 -7.65 27.10 29.65
C ILE A 342 -6.33 27.10 28.87
N ARG A 343 -5.40 28.02 29.18
CA ARG A 343 -4.07 28.07 28.55
C ARG A 343 -3.30 26.78 28.77
N LEU A 344 -3.26 26.29 30.01
CA LEU A 344 -2.52 25.08 30.38
C LEU A 344 -3.10 23.86 29.64
N THR A 345 -4.42 23.69 29.67
CA THR A 345 -5.10 22.62 28.93
C THR A 345 -4.86 22.76 27.42
N PHE A 346 -4.87 23.98 26.88
CA PHE A 346 -4.54 24.23 25.48
C PHE A 346 -3.15 23.78 25.09
N GLN A 347 -2.15 24.16 25.89
CA GLN A 347 -0.77 23.77 25.65
C GLN A 347 -0.62 22.25 25.69
N GLN A 348 -1.27 21.57 26.64
CA GLN A 348 -1.25 20.11 26.72
C GLN A 348 -1.87 19.46 25.48
N CYS A 349 -3.09 19.85 25.08
CA CYS A 349 -3.75 19.27 23.90
C CYS A 349 -3.02 19.61 22.60
N TRP A 350 -2.41 20.79 22.50
CA TRP A 350 -1.59 21.16 21.35
C TRP A 350 -0.37 20.24 21.23
N THR A 351 0.37 20.08 22.33
CA THR A 351 1.55 19.20 22.39
C THR A 351 1.18 17.77 22.02
N GLU A 352 0.14 17.20 22.63
CA GLU A 352 -0.36 15.84 22.30
C GLU A 352 -0.70 15.72 20.81
N MET A 353 -1.42 16.70 20.25
CA MET A 353 -1.78 16.68 18.83
C MET A 353 -0.53 16.68 17.94
N VAL A 354 0.42 17.57 18.18
CA VAL A 354 1.63 17.70 17.35
C VAL A 354 2.45 16.40 17.43
N GLN A 355 2.63 15.87 18.64
CA GLN A 355 3.33 14.61 18.90
C GLN A 355 2.66 13.42 18.19
N ASP A 356 1.32 13.30 18.29
CA ASP A 356 0.56 12.23 17.65
C ASP A 356 0.66 12.28 16.12
N LYS A 357 0.59 13.49 15.55
CA LYS A 357 0.74 13.69 14.10
C LYS A 357 2.16 13.40 13.64
N TYR A 358 3.17 13.79 14.42
CA TYR A 358 4.57 13.48 14.10
C TYR A 358 4.83 11.97 14.09
N ALA A 359 4.39 11.27 15.14
CA ALA A 359 4.47 9.82 15.18
C ALA A 359 3.69 9.16 14.03
N LYS A 360 2.50 9.69 13.67
CA LYS A 360 1.73 9.21 12.51
C LYS A 360 2.50 9.39 11.20
N PHE A 361 3.09 10.56 10.98
CA PHE A 361 3.91 10.83 9.81
C PHE A 361 5.09 9.85 9.69
N ILE A 362 5.80 9.60 10.80
CA ILE A 362 6.89 8.61 10.86
C ILE A 362 6.38 7.21 10.50
N ARG A 363 5.26 6.77 11.09
CA ARG A 363 4.64 5.47 10.75
C ARG A 363 4.26 5.39 9.28
N GLU A 364 3.66 6.42 8.71
CA GLU A 364 3.26 6.46 7.29
C GLU A 364 4.48 6.35 6.36
N LYS A 365 5.56 7.07 6.66
CA LYS A 365 6.81 6.99 5.89
C LYS A 365 7.47 5.62 5.98
N LEU A 366 7.56 5.05 7.17
CA LEU A 366 8.09 3.70 7.36
C LEU A 366 7.25 2.65 6.64
N THR A 367 5.92 2.78 6.68
CA THR A 367 5.00 1.88 5.96
C THR A 367 5.15 2.01 4.44
N GLU A 368 5.31 3.23 3.92
CA GLU A 368 5.58 3.47 2.50
C GLU A 368 6.87 2.78 2.05
N ASP A 369 7.99 3.02 2.76
CA ASP A 369 9.29 2.40 2.50
C ASP A 369 9.22 0.87 2.59
N PHE A 370 8.53 0.35 3.60
CA PHE A 370 8.33 -1.08 3.81
C PHE A 370 7.55 -1.72 2.66
N ASN A 371 6.45 -1.10 2.23
CA ASN A 371 5.64 -1.59 1.12
C ASN A 371 6.38 -1.51 -0.22
N GLN A 372 7.16 -0.46 -0.44
CA GLN A 372 8.02 -0.35 -1.62
C GLN A 372 9.08 -1.47 -1.64
N CYS A 373 9.80 -1.66 -0.52
CA CYS A 373 10.77 -2.75 -0.37
C CYS A 373 10.13 -4.12 -0.61
N THR A 374 8.90 -4.32 -0.12
CA THR A 374 8.11 -5.55 -0.28
C THR A 374 7.95 -5.90 -1.75
N VAL A 375 7.40 -4.98 -2.54
CA VAL A 375 7.15 -5.21 -3.97
C VAL A 375 8.45 -5.48 -4.71
N GLN A 376 9.50 -4.70 -4.44
CA GLN A 376 10.77 -4.80 -5.15
C GLN A 376 11.48 -6.13 -4.87
N LEU A 377 11.55 -6.54 -3.60
CA LEU A 377 12.20 -7.80 -3.25
C LEU A 377 11.44 -9.01 -3.74
N PHE A 378 10.12 -8.98 -3.66
CA PHE A 378 9.30 -10.01 -4.26
C PHE A 378 9.58 -10.15 -5.75
N ILE A 379 9.60 -9.05 -6.50
CA ILE A 379 9.88 -9.08 -7.94
C ILE A 379 11.30 -9.60 -8.20
N LYS A 380 12.31 -9.17 -7.43
CA LYS A 380 13.69 -9.68 -7.58
C LYS A 380 13.76 -11.19 -7.40
N ASP A 381 13.11 -11.72 -6.36
CA ASP A 381 13.06 -13.17 -6.10
C ASP A 381 12.30 -13.92 -7.18
N VAL A 382 11.20 -13.38 -7.71
CA VAL A 382 10.41 -14.07 -8.75
C VAL A 382 11.10 -14.01 -10.10
N VAL A 383 11.65 -12.85 -10.47
CA VAL A 383 12.29 -12.66 -11.77
C VAL A 383 13.56 -13.51 -11.89
N SER A 384 14.25 -13.90 -10.82
CA SER A 384 15.40 -14.82 -10.95
C SER A 384 15.04 -16.17 -11.55
N PHE A 385 13.78 -16.61 -11.45
CA PHE A 385 13.32 -17.93 -11.92
C PHE A 385 12.34 -17.87 -13.10
N THR A 386 11.78 -16.70 -13.41
CA THR A 386 10.64 -16.57 -14.34
C THR A 386 10.94 -15.76 -15.61
N LYS A 387 12.19 -15.35 -15.83
CA LYS A 387 12.60 -14.46 -16.95
C LYS A 387 12.13 -14.91 -18.33
N GLU A 388 11.98 -16.21 -18.55
CA GLU A 388 11.60 -16.77 -19.85
C GLU A 388 10.17 -16.43 -20.25
N TYR A 389 9.27 -16.28 -19.27
CA TYR A 389 7.82 -16.20 -19.50
C TYR A 389 7.09 -15.11 -18.72
N LEU A 390 7.72 -14.50 -17.72
CA LEU A 390 7.10 -13.48 -16.89
C LEU A 390 8.03 -12.27 -16.74
N GLN A 391 7.45 -11.09 -16.94
CA GLN A 391 8.06 -9.82 -16.56
C GLN A 391 7.10 -9.02 -15.70
N ILE A 392 7.60 -8.49 -14.58
CA ILE A 392 6.82 -7.67 -13.65
C ILE A 392 7.61 -6.41 -13.36
N GLY A 393 6.97 -5.24 -13.41
CA GLY A 393 7.64 -3.99 -13.09
C GLY A 393 6.72 -2.77 -13.03
N ARG A 394 7.26 -1.68 -12.49
CA ARG A 394 6.61 -0.38 -12.48
C ARG A 394 6.64 0.20 -13.89
N ILE A 395 5.50 0.74 -14.33
CA ILE A 395 5.36 1.49 -15.56
C ILE A 395 5.94 2.89 -15.32
N GLN A 396 6.86 3.30 -16.18
CA GLN A 396 7.45 4.63 -16.16
C GLN A 396 6.68 5.56 -17.10
N PHE A 397 6.09 6.60 -16.52
CA PHE A 397 5.36 7.63 -17.28
C PHE A 397 6.32 8.75 -17.71
N PRO A 398 6.13 9.33 -18.93
CA PRO A 398 6.98 10.43 -19.42
C PRO A 398 7.03 11.64 -18.48
N GLU A 399 5.92 11.91 -17.78
CA GLU A 399 5.76 13.02 -16.83
C GLU A 399 6.70 12.89 -15.62
N GLU A 400 7.06 11.67 -15.22
CA GLU A 400 7.97 11.40 -14.09
C GLU A 400 9.45 11.58 -14.47
N ALA A 401 9.80 11.43 -15.76
CA ALA A 401 11.17 11.58 -16.23
C ALA A 401 11.67 13.05 -16.18
N SER A 402 10.77 14.02 -16.04
CA SER A 402 11.09 15.45 -15.98
C SER A 402 11.38 15.95 -14.55
N GLN A 403 11.27 15.09 -13.53
CA GLN A 403 11.46 15.44 -12.12
C GLN A 403 12.75 14.90 -11.49
N VAL A 404 13.64 14.29 -12.28
CA VAL A 404 14.97 13.92 -11.78
C VAL A 404 15.85 15.18 -11.80
N PRO A 405 16.29 15.71 -10.65
CA PRO A 405 17.29 16.78 -10.64
C PRO A 405 18.58 16.23 -11.25
N GLN A 406 19.15 16.95 -12.21
CA GLN A 406 20.51 16.70 -12.70
C GLN A 406 21.55 16.94 -11.62
#